data_AF-A0A072VH92-F1
#
_entry.id   AF-A0A072VH92-F1
#
_cell.length_a   1.000
_cell.length_b   1.000
_cell.length_c   1.000
_cell.angle_alpha   90.00
_cell.angle_beta   90.00
_cell.angle_gamma   90.00
#
_symmetry.space_group_name_H-M   'P 1'
#
loop_
_entity.id
_entity.type
_entity.pdbx_description
1 polymer ?
#
loop_
_entity_poly.entity_id
_entity_poly.type
_entity_poly.pdbx_seq_one_letter_code
_entity_poly.pdbx_strand_id
1 'polypeptide(L)'
;MPDHYLDKAIKTGLFDYILVQFYNNPPCQYDQINSNATLLLQSWNAWTSLSLPNNTVFMGLPAAPNASHSGGYIPPDDLISKVLPSIKPTSNYGGIMLWDRCYDVRSDYSNQIKEYVRRSVLRFVTQVSEAIVGSISAALNSMFPN
;
A
#
# COMPACT_ATOMS: atom_id res chain seq x y z
N MET A 1 5.14 -7.67 13.59
CA MET A 1 4.19 -8.17 14.63
C MET A 1 3.74 -6.96 15.46
N PRO A 2 2.48 -6.91 15.93
CA PRO A 2 1.98 -5.77 16.71
C PRO A 2 2.84 -5.51 17.95
N ASP A 3 2.83 -4.26 18.40
CA ASP A 3 3.32 -3.95 19.74
C ASP A 3 2.59 -4.84 20.77
N HIS A 4 3.35 -5.31 21.78
CA HIS A 4 2.92 -6.25 22.80
C HIS A 4 1.63 -5.80 23.50
N TYR A 5 1.42 -4.50 23.67
CA TYR A 5 0.23 -3.94 24.30
C TYR A 5 -1.02 -3.96 23.41
N LEU A 6 -0.86 -3.92 22.09
CA LEU A 6 -1.98 -3.86 21.14
C LEU A 6 -2.31 -5.22 20.51
N ASP A 7 -1.41 -6.20 20.57
CA ASP A 7 -1.61 -7.54 19.99
C ASP A 7 -2.92 -8.20 20.48
N LYS A 8 -3.16 -8.20 21.80
CA LYS A 8 -4.39 -8.76 22.38
C LYS A 8 -5.64 -8.02 21.91
N ALA A 9 -5.57 -6.68 21.83
CA ALA A 9 -6.70 -5.86 21.42
C ALA A 9 -7.01 -6.07 19.94
N ILE A 10 -6.00 -6.12 19.07
CA ILE A 10 -6.14 -6.36 17.62
C ILE A 10 -6.79 -7.74 17.38
N LYS A 11 -6.36 -8.76 18.13
CA LYS A 11 -6.90 -10.13 18.03
C LYS A 11 -8.37 -10.26 18.45
N THR A 12 -8.97 -9.25 19.08
CA THR A 12 -10.42 -9.27 19.38
C THR A 12 -11.28 -9.14 18.12
N GLY A 13 -10.75 -8.58 17.04
CA GLY A 13 -11.50 -8.30 15.82
C GLY A 13 -12.49 -7.15 15.92
N LEU A 14 -12.40 -6.33 16.97
CA LEU A 14 -13.30 -5.19 17.19
C LEU A 14 -12.86 -3.89 16.50
N PHE A 15 -11.66 -3.87 15.91
CA PHE A 15 -11.19 -2.70 15.17
C PHE A 15 -11.62 -2.76 13.70
N ASP A 16 -12.22 -1.69 13.19
CA ASP A 16 -12.47 -1.58 11.74
C ASP A 16 -11.16 -1.27 10.99
N TYR A 17 -10.31 -0.44 11.58
CA TYR A 17 -9.10 0.09 10.95
C TYR A 17 -7.84 -0.18 11.78
N ILE A 18 -6.80 -0.67 11.11
CA ILE A 18 -5.47 -0.88 11.70
C ILE A 18 -4.47 -0.03 10.94
N LEU A 19 -3.91 0.99 11.59
CA LEU A 19 -2.96 1.92 11.00
C LEU A 19 -1.55 1.55 11.48
N VAL A 20 -0.88 0.68 10.73
CA VAL A 20 0.42 0.12 11.15
C VAL A 20 1.53 1.14 10.88
N GLN A 21 2.29 1.49 11.91
CA GLN A 21 3.45 2.37 11.78
C GLN A 21 4.65 1.63 11.18
N PHE A 22 5.06 1.99 9.96
CA PHE A 22 6.21 1.39 9.27
C PHE A 22 7.44 2.34 9.24
N TYR A 23 7.64 3.07 10.32
CA TYR A 23 8.77 3.99 10.51
C TYR A 23 9.26 3.95 11.95
N ASN A 24 10.45 4.49 12.19
CA ASN A 24 11.19 4.37 13.45
C ASN A 24 11.41 2.92 13.94
N ASN A 25 11.41 1.94 13.03
CA ASN A 25 11.56 0.52 13.32
C ASN A 25 12.31 -0.20 12.17
N PRO A 26 13.67 -0.25 12.20
CA PRO A 26 14.49 -0.79 11.11
C PRO A 26 14.10 -2.16 10.56
N PRO A 27 13.70 -3.16 11.38
CA PRO A 27 13.28 -4.49 10.90
C PRO A 27 12.05 -4.51 9.99
N CYS A 28 11.25 -3.44 9.95
CA CYS A 28 10.00 -3.43 9.19
C CYS A 28 9.73 -2.13 8.43
N GLN A 29 10.70 -1.23 8.32
CA GLN A 29 10.54 0.03 7.59
C GLN A 29 11.22 -0.03 6.22
N TYR A 30 11.00 1.02 5.44
CA TYR A 30 11.72 1.23 4.20
C TYR A 30 13.20 1.54 4.46
N ASP A 31 14.09 0.87 3.72
CA ASP A 31 15.53 1.13 3.78
C ASP A 31 15.87 2.29 2.85
N GLN A 32 16.00 3.48 3.45
CA GLN A 32 16.35 4.71 2.74
C GLN A 32 17.78 4.72 2.21
N ILE A 33 18.70 3.99 2.84
CA ILE A 33 20.11 3.98 2.46
C ILE A 33 20.28 3.19 1.16
N ASN A 34 19.61 2.04 1.07
CA ASN A 34 19.69 1.15 -0.08
C ASN A 34 18.51 1.29 -1.04
N SER A 35 17.60 2.24 -0.79
CA SER A 35 16.37 2.46 -1.56
C SER A 35 15.57 1.16 -1.77
N ASN A 36 15.40 0.40 -0.69
CA ASN A 36 14.89 -0.98 -0.70
C ASN A 36 13.64 -1.16 0.18
N ALA A 37 12.60 -1.77 -0.40
CA ALA A 37 11.32 -2.03 0.25
C ALA A 37 11.15 -3.47 0.80
N THR A 38 12.16 -4.33 0.74
CA THR A 38 12.02 -5.77 1.03
C THR A 38 11.49 -6.05 2.43
N LEU A 39 12.11 -5.48 3.46
CA LEU A 39 11.68 -5.70 4.87
C LEU A 39 10.31 -5.08 5.15
N LEU A 40 10.05 -3.91 4.59
CA LEU A 40 8.74 -3.26 4.64
C LEU A 40 7.64 -4.17 4.07
N LEU A 41 7.85 -4.71 2.86
CA LEU A 41 6.87 -5.55 2.16
C LEU A 41 6.68 -6.91 2.85
N GLN A 42 7.75 -7.49 3.40
CA GLN A 42 7.64 -8.69 4.23
C GLN A 42 6.77 -8.44 5.46
N SER A 43 6.97 -7.30 6.14
CA SER A 43 6.17 -6.93 7.30
C SER A 43 4.72 -6.62 6.92
N TRP A 44 4.49 -5.91 5.81
CA TRP A 44 3.16 -5.68 5.25
C TRP A 44 2.40 -7.00 5.04
N ASN A 45 3.03 -7.97 4.37
CA ASN A 45 2.41 -9.28 4.11
C ASN A 45 2.06 -10.02 5.40
N ALA A 46 2.92 -9.96 6.43
CA ALA A 46 2.63 -10.54 7.73
C ALA A 46 1.41 -9.88 8.39
N TRP A 47 1.31 -8.56 8.34
CA TRP A 47 0.19 -7.80 8.90
C TRP A 47 -1.13 -8.13 8.18
N THR A 48 -1.15 -8.11 6.85
CA THR A 48 -2.37 -8.37 6.08
C THR A 48 -2.82 -9.84 6.14
N SER A 49 -1.91 -10.77 6.41
CA SER A 49 -2.24 -12.19 6.55
C SER A 49 -2.75 -12.55 7.95
N LEU A 50 -2.33 -11.82 8.99
CA LEU A 50 -2.74 -12.06 10.38
C LEU A 50 -3.98 -11.29 10.81
N SER A 51 -4.35 -10.24 10.07
CA SER A 51 -5.56 -9.47 10.31
C SER A 51 -6.84 -10.27 10.03
N LEU A 52 -7.87 -10.01 10.82
CA LEU A 52 -9.17 -10.69 10.70
C LEU A 52 -9.95 -10.18 9.48
N PRO A 53 -10.95 -10.95 8.98
CA PRO A 53 -11.64 -10.65 7.72
C PRO A 53 -12.27 -9.25 7.62
N ASN A 54 -12.64 -8.65 8.76
CA ASN A 54 -13.29 -7.34 8.80
C ASN A 54 -12.31 -6.17 9.01
N ASN A 55 -11.02 -6.43 9.25
CA ASN A 55 -10.04 -5.37 9.44
C ASN A 55 -9.60 -4.78 8.10
N THR A 56 -9.59 -3.46 8.01
CA THR A 56 -8.94 -2.73 6.92
C THR A 56 -7.58 -2.20 7.40
N VAL A 57 -6.50 -2.51 6.66
CA VAL A 57 -5.12 -2.21 7.05
C VAL A 57 -4.57 -1.02 6.25
N PHE A 58 -3.99 -0.06 6.95
CA PHE A 58 -3.32 1.11 6.37
C PHE A 58 -1.82 1.07 6.65
N MET A 59 -1.02 1.45 5.65
CA MET A 59 0.43 1.63 5.81
C MET A 59 0.70 3.05 6.33
N GLY A 60 1.12 3.16 7.59
CA GLY A 60 1.52 4.41 8.22
C GLY A 60 2.95 4.79 7.86
N LEU A 61 3.11 5.96 7.25
CA LEU A 61 4.38 6.50 6.76
C LEU A 61 4.61 7.92 7.31
N PRO A 62 5.86 8.36 7.45
CA PRO A 62 6.17 9.74 7.77
C PRO A 62 6.01 10.60 6.51
N ALA A 63 5.41 11.78 6.65
CA ALA A 63 5.14 12.68 5.52
C ALA A 63 6.38 13.46 5.07
N ALA A 64 7.48 13.41 5.83
CA ALA A 64 8.73 14.05 5.49
C ALA A 64 9.93 13.27 6.09
N PRO A 65 11.15 13.42 5.54
CA PRO A 65 12.33 12.73 6.06
C PRO A 65 12.61 13.02 7.55
N ASN A 66 12.30 14.23 8.00
CA ASN A 66 12.50 14.68 9.38
C ASN A 66 11.29 14.45 10.30
N ALA A 67 10.24 13.75 9.83
CA ALA A 67 9.11 13.34 10.67
C ALA A 67 9.36 11.99 11.38
N SER A 68 10.46 11.30 11.05
CA SER A 68 10.87 10.02 11.64
C SER A 68 12.37 10.00 11.94
N HIS A 69 12.75 10.12 13.21
CA HIS A 69 14.16 10.22 13.63
C HIS A 69 14.98 8.97 13.31
N SER A 70 14.38 7.78 13.38
CA SER A 70 15.07 6.50 13.13
C SER A 70 14.81 5.94 11.73
N GLY A 71 14.29 6.77 10.81
CA GLY A 71 14.04 6.45 9.41
C GLY A 71 12.66 5.86 9.12
N GLY A 72 12.49 5.38 7.89
CA GLY A 72 11.23 4.84 7.35
C GLY A 72 10.48 5.80 6.42
N TYR A 73 11.06 6.96 6.12
CA TYR A 73 10.54 7.82 5.06
C TYR A 73 10.75 7.19 3.69
N ILE A 74 9.72 7.22 2.85
CA ILE A 74 9.76 6.69 1.49
C ILE A 74 9.62 7.87 0.55
N PRO A 75 10.57 8.11 -0.38
CA PRO A 75 10.33 9.09 -1.44
C PRO A 75 9.05 8.77 -2.23
N PRO A 76 8.25 9.77 -2.67
CA PRO A 76 7.01 9.53 -3.40
C PRO A 76 7.17 8.59 -4.61
N ASP A 77 8.23 8.79 -5.41
CA ASP A 77 8.51 7.95 -6.58
C ASP A 77 8.79 6.48 -6.20
N ASP A 78 9.50 6.26 -5.09
CA ASP A 78 9.78 4.92 -4.56
C ASP A 78 8.50 4.28 -3.99
N LEU A 79 7.66 5.05 -3.30
CA LEU A 79 6.36 4.56 -2.84
C LEU A 79 5.51 4.11 -4.04
N ILE A 80 5.45 4.92 -5.10
CA ILE A 80 4.66 4.66 -6.30
C ILE A 80 5.18 3.44 -7.08
N SER A 81 6.50 3.35 -7.28
CA SER A 81 7.10 2.35 -8.16
C SER A 81 7.46 1.04 -7.47
N LYS A 82 7.85 1.07 -6.18
CA LYS A 82 8.39 -0.11 -5.46
C LYS A 82 7.44 -0.69 -4.42
N VAL A 83 6.51 0.10 -3.89
CA VAL A 83 5.69 -0.31 -2.73
C VAL A 83 4.22 -0.51 -3.11
N LEU A 84 3.58 0.51 -3.69
CA LEU A 84 2.16 0.47 -4.07
C LEU A 84 1.78 -0.74 -4.95
N PRO A 85 2.60 -1.19 -5.93
CA PRO A 85 2.27 -2.35 -6.75
C PRO A 85 2.11 -3.65 -5.94
N SER A 86 2.82 -3.78 -4.82
CA SER A 86 2.78 -4.97 -3.97
C SER A 86 1.68 -4.91 -2.90
N ILE A 87 1.39 -3.74 -2.35
CA ILE A 87 0.45 -3.63 -1.24
C ILE A 87 -1.00 -3.48 -1.69
N LYS A 88 -1.26 -2.75 -2.79
CA LYS A 88 -2.63 -2.49 -3.28
C LYS A 88 -3.43 -3.76 -3.64
N PRO A 89 -2.82 -4.84 -4.16
CA PRO A 89 -3.57 -6.07 -4.46
C PRO A 89 -4.07 -6.82 -3.22
N THR A 90 -3.53 -6.56 -2.02
CA THR A 90 -4.02 -7.22 -0.81
C THR A 90 -5.50 -6.88 -0.55
N SER A 91 -6.30 -7.88 -0.16
CA SER A 91 -7.78 -7.76 -0.10
C SER A 91 -8.24 -6.70 0.91
N ASN A 92 -7.51 -6.54 1.99
CA ASN A 92 -7.79 -5.62 3.10
C ASN A 92 -6.95 -4.33 3.06
N TYR A 93 -6.29 -4.01 1.95
CA TYR A 93 -5.62 -2.71 1.81
C TYR A 93 -6.62 -1.56 1.87
N GLY A 94 -6.41 -0.67 2.84
CA GLY A 94 -7.19 0.54 3.07
C GLY A 94 -6.57 1.82 2.54
N GLY A 95 -5.24 1.89 2.45
CA GLY A 95 -4.56 3.10 2.00
C GLY A 95 -3.24 3.37 2.72
N ILE A 96 -2.84 4.64 2.67
CA ILE A 96 -1.67 5.19 3.36
C ILE A 96 -2.16 6.13 4.46
N MET A 97 -1.59 6.01 5.66
CA MET A 97 -1.72 6.99 6.74
C MET A 97 -0.44 7.82 6.80
N LEU A 98 -0.55 9.14 6.99
CA LEU A 98 0.59 10.04 7.02
C LEU A 98 0.78 10.65 8.42
N TRP A 99 1.99 10.52 8.94
CA TRP A 99 2.48 11.22 10.12
C TRP A 99 3.41 12.36 9.72
N ASP A 100 3.05 13.62 9.85
CA ASP A 100 1.75 14.16 10.26
C ASP A 100 1.30 15.27 9.29
N ARG A 101 0.20 15.95 9.62
CA ARG A 101 -0.30 17.04 8.79
C ARG A 101 0.66 18.23 8.69
N CYS A 102 1.41 18.53 9.75
CA CYS A 102 2.36 19.65 9.76
C CYS A 102 3.49 19.41 8.76
N TYR A 103 4.04 18.20 8.76
CA TYR A 103 5.07 17.80 7.80
C TYR A 103 4.51 17.66 6.39
N ASP A 104 3.32 17.08 6.21
CA ASP A 104 2.65 16.92 4.91
C ASP A 104 2.40 18.27 4.22
N VAL A 105 1.98 19.31 4.95
CA VAL A 105 1.82 20.66 4.40
C VAL A 105 3.14 21.24 3.89
N ARG A 106 4.26 20.91 4.54
CA ARG A 106 5.58 21.46 4.21
C ARG A 106 6.26 20.70 3.07
N SER A 107 6.06 19.39 2.99
CA SER A 107 6.66 18.51 1.97
C SER A 107 5.77 18.28 0.76
N ASP A 108 4.49 18.62 0.85
CA ASP A 108 3.45 18.34 -0.15
C ASP A 108 3.30 16.85 -0.48
N TYR A 109 3.57 15.98 0.50
CA TYR A 109 3.71 14.54 0.27
C TYR A 109 2.41 13.89 -0.22
N SER A 110 1.29 14.18 0.43
CA SER A 110 -0.02 13.62 0.07
C SER A 110 -0.43 13.99 -1.35
N ASN A 111 -0.16 15.22 -1.81
CA ASN A 111 -0.50 15.66 -3.17
C ASN A 111 0.29 14.90 -4.24
N GLN A 112 1.52 14.51 -3.95
CA GLN A 112 2.36 13.73 -4.86
C GLN A 112 1.85 12.27 -5.03
N ILE A 113 1.17 11.71 -4.02
CA ILE A 113 0.82 10.28 -4.00
C ILE A 113 -0.69 10.00 -4.12
N LYS A 114 -1.56 10.98 -3.87
CA LYS A 114 -3.02 10.77 -3.69
C LYS A 114 -3.69 10.01 -4.84
N GLU A 115 -3.32 10.29 -6.09
CA GLU A 115 -3.92 9.65 -7.27
C GLU A 115 -3.45 8.20 -7.42
N TYR A 116 -2.28 7.86 -6.88
CA TYR A 116 -1.71 6.51 -6.93
C TYR A 116 -2.20 5.63 -5.77
N VAL A 117 -2.52 6.21 -4.62
CA VAL A 117 -2.98 5.47 -3.43
C VAL A 117 -4.37 4.88 -3.63
N ARG A 118 -5.27 5.60 -4.31
CA ARG A 118 -6.63 5.12 -4.58
C ARG A 118 -6.59 3.80 -5.36
N ARG A 119 -7.44 2.84 -4.99
CA ARG A 119 -7.73 1.70 -5.88
C ARG A 119 -8.30 2.29 -7.16
N SER A 120 -7.59 2.07 -8.27
CA SER A 120 -8.01 2.61 -9.54
C SER A 120 -9.18 1.77 -10.03
N VAL A 121 -10.40 2.32 -9.96
CA VAL A 121 -11.58 1.75 -10.65
C VAL A 121 -11.27 1.61 -12.13
N LEU A 122 -10.50 2.55 -12.68
CA LEU A 122 -10.00 2.53 -14.05
C LEU A 122 -9.15 1.29 -14.35
N ARG A 123 -8.25 0.82 -13.47
CA ARG A 123 -7.48 -0.41 -13.77
C ARG A 123 -8.36 -1.64 -13.96
N PHE A 124 -9.42 -1.76 -13.16
CA PHE A 124 -10.40 -2.84 -13.33
C PHE A 124 -11.16 -2.68 -14.65
N VAL A 125 -11.64 -1.46 -14.95
CA VAL A 125 -12.31 -1.15 -16.22
C VAL A 125 -11.41 -1.41 -17.42
N THR A 126 -10.12 -1.02 -17.36
CA THR A 126 -9.13 -1.26 -18.41
C THR A 126 -8.86 -2.74 -18.60
N GLN A 127 -8.64 -3.52 -17.53
CA GLN A 127 -8.44 -4.97 -17.64
C GLN A 127 -9.67 -5.67 -18.23
N VAL A 128 -10.87 -5.31 -17.79
CA VAL A 128 -12.11 -5.86 -18.34
C VAL A 128 -12.26 -5.45 -19.82
N SER A 129 -11.94 -4.21 -20.16
CA SER A 129 -11.97 -3.73 -21.55
C SER A 129 -10.99 -4.49 -22.44
N GLU A 130 -9.74 -4.68 -22.01
CA GLU A 130 -8.71 -5.42 -22.75
C GLU A 130 -9.11 -6.89 -22.92
N ALA A 131 -9.66 -7.52 -21.88
CA ALA A 131 -10.16 -8.89 -21.94
C ALA A 131 -11.34 -9.04 -22.91
N ILE A 132 -12.29 -8.08 -22.92
CA ILE A 132 -13.41 -8.07 -23.87
C ILE A 132 -12.90 -7.91 -25.30
N VAL A 133 -12.02 -6.95 -25.56
CA VAL A 133 -11.44 -6.70 -26.89
C VAL A 133 -10.70 -7.93 -27.38
N GLY A 134 -9.82 -8.52 -26.55
CA GLY A 134 -9.10 -9.74 -26.89
C GLY A 134 -10.04 -10.90 -27.22
N SER A 135 -11.11 -11.08 -26.46
CA SER A 135 -12.11 -12.14 -26.70
C SER A 135 -12.87 -11.93 -28.02
N ILE A 136 -13.29 -10.70 -28.31
CA ILE A 136 -13.99 -10.36 -29.55
C ILE A 136 -13.06 -10.53 -30.75
N SER A 137 -11.82 -10.06 -30.68
CA SER A 137 -10.84 -10.23 -31.75
C SER A 137 -10.55 -11.70 -32.05
N ALA A 138 -10.41 -12.53 -31.01
CA ALA A 138 -10.22 -13.98 -31.19
C ALA A 138 -11.43 -14.64 -31.86
N ALA A 139 -12.65 -14.29 -31.44
CA ALA A 139 -13.88 -14.81 -32.03
C ALA A 139 -14.05 -14.38 -33.50
N LEU A 140 -13.80 -13.11 -33.82
CA LEU A 140 -13.86 -12.59 -35.19
C LEU A 140 -12.84 -13.29 -36.11
N ASN A 141 -11.59 -13.45 -35.67
CA ASN A 141 -10.57 -14.15 -36.45
C ASN A 141 -10.91 -15.63 -36.67
N SER A 142 -11.61 -16.27 -35.74
CA SER A 142 -12.11 -17.64 -35.91
C SER A 142 -13.29 -17.74 -36.88
N MET A 143 -14.15 -16.71 -36.95
CA MET A 143 -15.32 -16.70 -37.84
C MET A 143 -14.98 -16.26 -39.26
N PHE A 144 -13.97 -15.41 -39.42
CA PHE A 144 -13.50 -14.89 -40.70
C PHE A 144 -11.98 -15.10 -40.83
N PRO A 145 -11.51 -16.35 -40.93
CA PRO A 145 -10.11 -16.62 -41.24
C PRO A 145 -9.81 -16.16 -42.67
N ASN A 146 -8.67 -15.48 -42.85
CA ASN A 146 -8.15 -15.10 -44.18
C ASN A 146 -7.85 -16.33 -45.04
#